data_AF-D6CWB1-F1
#
_entry.id   AF-D6CWB1-F1
#
_cell.length_a   1.000
_cell.length_b   1.000
_cell.length_c   1.000
_cell.angle_alpha   90.00
_cell.angle_beta   90.00
_cell.angle_gamma   90.00
#
_symmetry.space_group_name_H-M   'P 1'
#
loop_
_entity.id
_entity.type
_entity.pdbx_description
1 polymer ?
#
loop_
_entity_poly.entity_id
_entity_poly.type
_entity_poly.pdbx_seq_one_letter_code
_entity_poly.pdbx_strand_id
1 'polypeptide(L)'
;MENWRFIEENPDYMISDHGRVLSFKGKSKLILCTKIIGTGYETVSLLNKGICTDYNVHRLIAKAFIPNPKHLPQINHLDGNTMNNHVSNLEWCDAYTNTMHAIRTGLRPTGTGSRKAPCAVTDAKGIILRAYPSMKEMGREERLKPSHQHWLILQLKHPDRVWLHNLRARQHRGNDFMKVPFANSSALSQLPVFLNSLAITDTAVPPIHAPFTPVHHSVTKQYYRQLSAEEAAAFGFTSPTIRKQERRISQ
;
A
#
# COMPACT_ATOMS: atom_id res chain seq x y z
N MET A 1 12.81 -18.81 -8.92
CA MET A 1 11.74 -19.82 -8.82
C MET A 1 11.00 -19.54 -7.52
N GLU A 2 9.67 -19.60 -7.53
CA GLU A 2 8.87 -19.22 -6.37
C GLU A 2 8.61 -20.41 -5.46
N ASN A 3 8.83 -20.23 -4.15
CA ASN A 3 8.69 -21.31 -3.19
C ASN A 3 7.30 -21.26 -2.53
N TRP A 4 6.68 -22.42 -2.36
CA TRP A 4 5.35 -22.57 -1.78
C TRP A 4 5.39 -23.48 -0.57
N ARG A 5 4.66 -23.12 0.49
CA ARG A 5 4.49 -23.92 1.71
C ARG A 5 3.03 -23.95 2.15
N PHE A 6 2.62 -25.03 2.81
CA PHE A 6 1.28 -25.11 3.39
C PHE A 6 1.14 -24.14 4.55
N ILE A 7 -0.06 -23.57 4.71
CA ILE A 7 -0.40 -22.78 5.88
C ILE A 7 -0.72 -23.76 7.01
N GLU A 8 0.06 -23.72 8.10
CA GLU A 8 -0.06 -24.68 9.21
C GLU A 8 -1.45 -24.70 9.83
N GLU A 9 -2.08 -23.53 9.99
CA GLU A 9 -3.41 -23.42 10.57
C GLU A 9 -4.52 -23.94 9.64
N ASN A 10 -4.23 -24.08 8.35
CA ASN A 10 -5.20 -24.48 7.34
C ASN A 10 -4.52 -25.10 6.10
N PRO A 11 -4.24 -26.42 6.12
CA PRO A 11 -3.53 -27.12 5.05
C PRO A 11 -4.25 -27.14 3.69
N ASP A 12 -5.51 -26.71 3.64
CA ASP A 12 -6.25 -26.51 2.38
C ASP A 12 -5.73 -25.32 1.55
N TYR A 13 -4.72 -24.61 2.07
CA TYR A 13 -4.11 -23.46 1.44
C TYR A 13 -2.58 -23.52 1.49
N MET A 14 -1.95 -22.96 0.47
CA MET A 14 -0.52 -22.70 0.44
C MET A 14 -0.25 -21.20 0.33
N ILE A 15 0.88 -20.77 0.89
CA ILE A 15 1.42 -19.42 0.80
C ILE A 15 2.77 -19.48 0.08
N SER A 16 3.02 -18.52 -0.81
CA SER A 16 4.32 -18.37 -1.45
C SER A 16 5.23 -17.39 -0.73
N ASP A 17 6.53 -17.48 -0.98
CA ASP A 17 7.53 -16.52 -0.50
C ASP A 17 7.36 -15.10 -1.07
N HIS A 18 6.53 -14.93 -2.11
CA HIS A 18 6.12 -13.63 -2.67
C HIS A 18 4.79 -13.12 -2.09
N GLY A 19 4.14 -13.90 -1.22
CA GLY A 19 2.88 -13.55 -0.57
C GLY A 19 1.61 -13.89 -1.35
N ARG A 20 1.70 -14.81 -2.31
CA ARG A 20 0.53 -15.32 -3.02
C ARG A 20 -0.08 -16.47 -2.27
N VAL A 21 -1.41 -16.55 -2.26
CA VAL A 21 -2.14 -17.57 -1.51
C VAL A 21 -2.90 -18.45 -2.49
N LEU A 22 -2.64 -19.75 -2.46
CA LEU A 22 -3.25 -20.75 -3.32
C LEU A 22 -4.26 -21.58 -2.50
N SER A 23 -5.47 -21.73 -3.01
CA SER A 23 -6.55 -22.52 -2.41
C SER A 23 -6.74 -23.85 -3.13
N PHE A 24 -6.96 -24.91 -2.35
CA PHE A 24 -7.27 -26.27 -2.84
C PHE A 24 -8.74 -26.68 -2.58
N LYS A 25 -9.55 -25.81 -1.96
CA LYS A 25 -10.94 -26.15 -1.56
C LYS A 25 -11.92 -26.36 -2.71
N GLY A 26 -11.60 -25.83 -3.90
CA GLY A 26 -12.46 -25.89 -5.07
C GLY A 26 -12.19 -27.13 -5.92
N LYS A 27 -12.92 -27.23 -7.04
CA LYS A 27 -12.66 -28.23 -8.09
C LYS A 27 -11.29 -28.04 -8.76
N SER A 28 -10.71 -26.85 -8.63
CA SER A 28 -9.41 -26.47 -9.17
C SER A 28 -8.63 -25.62 -8.16
N LYS A 29 -7.31 -25.60 -8.33
CA LYS A 29 -6.43 -24.73 -7.54
C LYS A 29 -6.63 -23.27 -7.97
N LEU A 30 -6.81 -22.37 -7.01
CA LEU A 30 -7.09 -20.96 -7.27
C LEU A 30 -6.18 -20.05 -6.46
N ILE A 31 -5.53 -19.07 -7.12
CA ILE A 31 -4.85 -17.98 -6.41
C ILE A 31 -5.90 -17.00 -5.89
N LEU A 32 -5.93 -16.81 -4.58
CA LEU A 32 -6.88 -15.92 -3.93
C LEU A 32 -6.52 -14.45 -4.15
N CYS A 33 -7.55 -13.62 -4.33
CA CYS A 33 -7.38 -12.17 -4.32
C CYS A 33 -7.15 -11.69 -2.89
N THR A 34 -6.07 -10.94 -2.70
CA THR A 34 -5.78 -10.21 -1.47
C THR A 34 -6.46 -8.84 -1.49
N LYS A 35 -6.53 -8.19 -0.33
CA LYS A 35 -7.08 -6.84 -0.14
C LYS A 35 -6.11 -6.02 0.70
N ILE A 36 -6.02 -4.73 0.43
CA ILE A 36 -5.30 -3.80 1.32
C ILE A 36 -6.30 -3.24 2.32
N ILE A 37 -6.02 -3.43 3.61
CA ILE A 37 -6.80 -2.82 4.69
C ILE A 37 -6.35 -1.40 4.97
N GLY A 38 -7.15 -0.65 5.73
CA GLY A 38 -6.91 0.77 5.92
C GLY A 38 -5.58 1.15 6.59
N THR A 39 -4.97 0.20 7.30
CA THR A 39 -3.64 0.34 7.91
C THR A 39 -2.48 0.11 6.92
N GLY A 40 -2.77 -0.20 5.65
CA GLY A 40 -1.79 -0.41 4.59
C GLY A 40 -1.24 -1.82 4.48
N TYR A 41 -1.73 -2.75 5.30
CA TYR A 41 -1.35 -4.17 5.21
C TYR A 41 -2.23 -4.92 4.21
N GLU A 42 -1.63 -5.91 3.56
CA GLU A 42 -2.33 -6.84 2.69
C GLU A 42 -2.91 -8.02 3.50
N THR A 43 -4.18 -8.32 3.26
CA THR A 43 -4.93 -9.40 3.91
C THR A 43 -5.58 -10.34 2.90
N VAL A 44 -5.83 -11.57 3.35
CA VAL A 44 -6.55 -12.60 2.60
C VAL A 44 -7.59 -13.25 3.51
N SER A 45 -8.77 -13.52 2.96
CA SER A 45 -9.84 -14.21 3.67
C SER A 45 -9.73 -15.71 3.42
N LEU A 46 -9.51 -16.52 4.46
CA LEU A 46 -9.41 -17.98 4.38
C LEU A 46 -10.63 -18.63 5.02
N LEU A 47 -11.21 -19.63 4.34
CA LEU A 47 -12.32 -20.41 4.87
C LEU A 47 -11.77 -21.61 5.64
N ASN A 48 -12.14 -21.75 6.91
CA ASN A 48 -11.80 -22.92 7.72
C ASN A 48 -13.08 -23.45 8.41
N LYS A 49 -13.44 -24.71 8.16
CA LYS A 49 -14.62 -25.37 8.74
C LYS A 49 -15.91 -24.51 8.72
N GLY A 50 -16.17 -23.84 7.59
CA GLY A 50 -17.35 -22.97 7.41
C GLY A 50 -17.19 -21.52 7.91
N ILE A 51 -16.09 -21.19 8.61
CA ILE A 51 -15.82 -19.84 9.12
C ILE A 51 -14.78 -19.15 8.25
N CYS A 52 -15.10 -17.96 7.75
CA CYS A 52 -14.17 -17.13 6.99
C CYS A 52 -13.41 -16.21 7.94
N THR A 53 -12.08 -16.28 7.96
CA THR A 53 -11.21 -15.45 8.81
C THR A 53 -10.20 -14.69 7.95
N ASP A 54 -10.00 -13.41 8.25
CA ASP A 54 -9.01 -12.58 7.56
C ASP A 54 -7.63 -12.74 8.21
N TYR A 55 -6.64 -12.99 7.37
CA TYR A 55 -5.25 -13.13 7.77
C TYR A 55 -4.38 -12.07 7.11
N ASN A 56 -3.42 -11.53 7.85
CA ASN A 56 -2.37 -10.69 7.30
C ASN A 56 -1.39 -11.54 6.48
N VAL A 57 -1.17 -11.18 5.22
CA VAL A 57 -0.34 -11.94 4.28
C VAL A 57 1.10 -12.06 4.77
N HIS A 58 1.73 -10.96 5.23
CA HIS A 58 3.08 -11.00 5.79
C HIS A 58 3.22 -11.95 6.99
N ARG A 59 2.17 -12.13 7.80
CA ARG A 59 2.20 -13.06 8.94
C ARG A 59 2.19 -14.51 8.48
N LEU A 60 1.37 -14.83 7.47
CA LEU A 60 1.33 -16.17 6.89
C LEU A 60 2.70 -16.55 6.31
N ILE A 61 3.35 -15.63 5.59
CA ILE A 61 4.68 -15.84 5.03
C ILE A 61 5.71 -16.04 6.13
N ALA A 62 5.77 -15.14 7.11
CA ALA A 62 6.76 -15.23 8.17
C ALA A 62 6.63 -16.53 8.97
N LYS A 63 5.39 -16.97 9.26
CA LYS A 63 5.16 -18.28 9.90
C LYS A 63 5.63 -19.46 9.05
N ALA A 64 5.33 -19.42 7.75
CA ALA A 64 5.67 -20.52 6.86
C ALA A 64 7.16 -20.61 6.54
N PHE A 65 7.87 -19.49 6.39
CA PHE A 65 9.22 -19.45 5.83
C PHE A 65 10.33 -19.02 6.80
N ILE A 66 10.01 -18.31 7.88
CA ILE A 66 11.01 -17.69 8.76
C ILE A 66 10.93 -18.33 10.16
N PRO A 67 11.94 -19.13 10.57
CA PRO A 67 11.99 -19.69 11.92
C PRO A 67 11.90 -18.59 12.99
N ASN A 68 11.13 -18.84 14.04
CA ASN A 68 10.97 -17.91 15.17
C ASN A 68 11.33 -18.59 16.51
N PRO A 69 12.60 -18.98 16.72
CA PRO A 69 13.03 -19.67 17.94
C PRO A 69 12.90 -18.81 19.21
N LYS A 70 12.88 -17.48 19.05
CA LYS A 70 12.74 -16.52 20.15
C LYS A 70 11.29 -16.17 20.46
N HIS A 71 10.33 -16.77 19.76
CA HIS A 71 8.89 -16.50 19.90
C HIS A 71 8.54 -15.01 19.88
N LEU A 72 9.20 -14.25 19.00
CA LEU A 72 9.00 -12.82 18.87
C LEU A 72 7.59 -12.53 18.31
N PRO A 73 6.88 -11.51 18.83
CA PRO A 73 5.46 -11.34 18.56
C PRO A 73 5.14 -10.57 17.26
N GLN A 74 6.09 -9.78 16.73
CA GLN A 74 5.86 -8.85 15.62
C GLN A 74 6.71 -9.20 14.41
N ILE A 75 6.27 -8.73 13.24
CA ILE A 75 7.02 -8.81 11.99
C ILE A 75 7.32 -7.39 11.54
N ASN A 76 8.57 -7.14 11.18
CA ASN A 76 9.03 -5.89 10.60
C ASN A 76 9.19 -6.05 9.08
N HIS A 77 8.87 -4.99 8.34
CA HIS A 77 9.16 -4.85 6.91
C HIS A 77 10.44 -4.02 6.78
N LEU A 78 11.53 -4.64 6.32
CA LEU A 78 12.87 -4.03 6.30
C LEU A 78 12.94 -2.72 5.50
N ASP A 79 12.17 -2.62 4.43
CA ASP A 79 12.07 -1.44 3.57
C ASP A 79 11.01 -0.41 4.03
N GLY A 80 10.27 -0.68 5.11
CA GLY A 80 9.17 0.17 5.58
C GLY A 80 7.93 0.17 4.68
N ASN A 81 7.85 -0.74 3.72
CA ASN A 81 6.72 -0.89 2.81
C ASN A 81 5.88 -2.12 3.19
N THR A 82 4.75 -1.88 3.85
CA THR A 82 3.80 -2.91 4.30
C THR A 82 3.13 -3.70 3.17
N MET A 83 3.31 -3.30 1.91
CA MET A 83 2.81 -4.00 0.71
C MET A 83 3.90 -4.83 -0.01
N ASN A 84 5.16 -4.71 0.42
CA ASN A 84 6.26 -5.57 -0.03
C ASN A 84 6.38 -6.79 0.88
N ASN A 85 5.59 -7.82 0.57
CA ASN A 85 5.48 -9.02 1.40
C ASN A 85 6.49 -10.12 1.02
N HIS A 86 7.50 -9.85 0.19
CA HIS A 86 8.50 -10.86 -0.13
C HIS A 86 9.22 -11.33 1.14
N VAL A 87 9.46 -12.62 1.29
CA VAL A 87 10.03 -13.23 2.51
C VAL A 87 11.34 -12.56 2.94
N SER A 88 12.19 -12.17 1.99
CA SER A 88 13.47 -11.51 2.28
C SER A 88 13.33 -10.10 2.84
N ASN A 89 12.14 -9.50 2.74
CA ASN A 89 11.82 -8.18 3.30
C ASN A 89 11.20 -8.28 4.70
N LEU A 90 10.98 -9.49 5.23
CA LEU A 90 10.30 -9.72 6.50
C LEU A 90 11.27 -10.26 7.54
N GLU A 91 11.13 -9.81 8.79
CA GLU A 91 11.84 -10.36 9.94
C GLU A 91 10.96 -10.39 11.18
N TRP A 92 11.18 -11.38 12.05
CA TRP A 92 10.57 -11.39 13.38
C TRP A 92 11.29 -10.41 14.30
N CYS A 93 10.54 -9.58 15.03
CA CYS A 93 11.07 -8.55 15.92
C CYS A 93 10.20 -8.38 17.18
N ASP A 94 10.78 -7.74 18.19
CA ASP A 94 10.03 -7.20 19.32
C ASP A 94 9.52 -5.77 19.03
N ALA A 95 8.64 -5.28 19.90
CA ALA A 95 8.03 -3.97 19.74
C ALA A 95 9.03 -2.81 19.83
N TYR A 96 10.10 -2.98 20.62
CA TYR A 96 11.12 -1.95 20.80
C TYR A 96 11.96 -1.79 19.52
N THR A 97 12.47 -2.90 18.99
CA THR A 97 13.27 -2.97 17.77
C THR A 97 12.48 -2.45 16.57
N ASN A 98 11.22 -2.86 16.44
CA ASN A 98 10.33 -2.36 15.39
C ASN A 98 10.13 -0.84 15.48
N THR A 99 9.90 -0.32 16.70
CA THR A 99 9.77 1.12 16.94
C THR A 99 11.06 1.87 16.59
N MET A 100 12.22 1.37 17.01
CA MET A 100 13.52 1.96 16.72
C MET A 100 13.84 1.93 15.23
N HIS A 101 13.51 0.84 14.54
CA HIS A 101 13.62 0.74 13.09
C HIS A 101 12.79 1.85 12.42
N ALA A 102 11.52 1.98 12.79
CA ALA A 102 10.62 2.98 12.23
C ALA A 102 11.06 4.44 12.51
N ILE A 103 11.70 4.71 13.65
CA ILE A 103 12.29 6.02 13.95
C ILE A 103 13.51 6.26 13.05
N ARG A 104 14.44 5.28 12.98
CA ARG A 104 15.68 5.37 12.21
C ARG A 104 15.42 5.56 10.71
N THR A 105 14.38 4.91 10.18
CA THR A 105 13.98 5.02 8.76
C THR A 105 13.05 6.20 8.49
N GLY A 106 12.71 7.00 9.50
CA GLY A 106 11.85 8.18 9.34
C GLY A 106 10.36 7.86 9.11
N LEU A 107 9.94 6.60 9.24
CA LEU A 107 8.54 6.17 9.15
C LEU A 107 7.70 6.73 10.31
N ARG A 108 8.32 6.93 11.48
CA ARG A 108 7.73 7.63 12.62
C ARG A 108 8.43 8.97 12.81
N PRO A 109 7.77 10.11 12.54
CA PRO A 109 8.37 11.42 12.79
C PRO A 109 8.57 11.62 14.30
N THR A 110 9.79 12.03 14.68
CA THR A 110 10.15 12.42 16.05
C THR A 110 9.87 13.91 16.24
N GLY A 111 8.94 14.26 17.14
CA GLY A 111 8.62 15.66 17.47
C GLY A 111 7.17 15.88 17.93
N THR A 112 6.93 16.95 18.71
CA THR A 112 5.61 17.41 19.14
C THR A 112 4.82 17.98 17.97
N GLY A 113 4.10 17.10 17.27
CA GLY A 113 3.22 17.42 16.17
C GLY A 113 3.51 16.52 14.99
N SER A 114 2.67 15.51 14.77
CA SER A 114 2.64 14.83 13.49
C SER A 114 2.50 15.90 12.40
N ARG A 115 3.39 15.89 11.39
CA ARG A 115 3.22 16.73 10.20
C ARG A 115 1.94 16.29 9.53
N LYS A 116 0.83 16.97 9.84
CA LYS A 116 -0.44 16.79 9.19
C LYS A 116 -0.21 17.17 7.73
N ALA A 117 -0.39 16.23 6.81
CA ALA A 117 -0.36 16.52 5.39
C ALA A 117 -1.71 17.18 5.02
N PRO A 118 -1.72 18.47 4.65
CA PRO A 118 -2.94 19.15 4.23
C PRO A 118 -3.44 18.54 2.92
N CYS A 119 -4.76 18.53 2.77
CA CYS A 119 -5.42 17.90 1.63
C CYS A 119 -6.64 18.71 1.22
N ALA A 120 -7.11 18.50 -0.01
CA ALA A 120 -8.22 19.24 -0.56
C ALA A 120 -9.20 18.36 -1.32
N VAL A 121 -10.45 18.81 -1.35
CA VAL A 121 -11.43 18.42 -2.36
C VAL A 121 -11.27 19.35 -3.55
N THR A 122 -11.25 18.77 -4.74
CA THR A 122 -10.94 19.44 -6.00
C THR A 122 -11.94 19.06 -7.09
N ASP A 123 -11.90 19.80 -8.21
CA ASP A 123 -12.47 19.31 -9.47
C ASP A 123 -11.51 18.34 -10.18
N ALA A 124 -11.92 17.85 -11.36
CA ALA A 124 -11.08 16.94 -12.17
C ALA A 124 -9.79 17.60 -12.69
N LYS A 125 -9.73 18.93 -12.74
CA LYS A 125 -8.57 19.71 -13.19
C LYS A 125 -7.60 20.04 -12.04
N GLY A 126 -7.98 19.73 -10.80
CA GLY A 126 -7.18 19.99 -9.59
C GLY A 126 -7.39 21.37 -8.98
N ILE A 127 -8.40 22.11 -9.43
CA ILE A 127 -8.81 23.38 -8.83
C ILE A 127 -9.40 23.09 -7.45
N ILE A 128 -8.90 23.82 -6.44
CA ILE A 128 -9.27 23.63 -5.04
C ILE A 128 -10.69 24.16 -4.82
N LEU A 129 -11.59 23.26 -4.40
CA LEU A 129 -12.95 23.61 -3.99
C LEU A 129 -13.02 23.84 -2.48
N ARG A 130 -12.35 22.97 -1.71
CA ARG A 130 -12.25 23.05 -0.25
C ARG A 130 -10.91 22.51 0.21
N ALA A 131 -10.28 23.20 1.15
CA ALA A 131 -8.95 22.88 1.67
C ALA A 131 -9.02 22.52 3.15
N TYR A 132 -8.26 21.51 3.57
CA TYR A 132 -8.26 20.98 4.93
C TYR A 132 -6.83 20.86 5.46
N PRO A 133 -6.56 21.19 6.73
CA PRO A 133 -5.23 21.07 7.30
C PRO A 133 -4.84 19.61 7.57
N SER A 134 -5.79 18.67 7.54
CA SER A 134 -5.48 17.24 7.60
C SER A 134 -6.60 16.34 7.06
N MET A 135 -6.22 15.14 6.66
CA MET A 135 -7.13 14.03 6.30
C MET A 135 -8.16 13.73 7.39
N LYS A 136 -7.84 13.95 8.67
CA LYS A 136 -8.77 13.74 9.79
C LYS A 136 -9.90 14.78 9.80
N GLU A 137 -9.56 16.02 9.51
CA GLU A 137 -10.52 17.13 9.48
C GLU A 137 -11.40 17.04 8.23
N MET A 138 -10.79 16.75 7.07
CA MET A 138 -11.53 16.43 5.85
C MET A 138 -12.51 15.27 6.05
N GLY A 139 -12.07 14.17 6.68
CA GLY A 139 -12.95 13.03 6.94
C GLY A 139 -14.16 13.37 7.82
N ARG A 140 -14.01 14.30 8.77
CA ARG A 140 -15.10 14.76 9.62
C ARG A 140 -16.08 15.63 8.84
N GLU A 141 -15.59 16.63 8.13
CA GLU A 141 -16.42 17.62 7.44
C GLU A 141 -17.13 17.04 6.21
N GLU A 142 -16.43 16.22 5.42
CA GLU A 142 -17.00 15.49 4.28
C GLU A 142 -17.80 14.24 4.70
N ARG A 143 -17.91 13.98 6.01
CA ARG A 143 -18.61 12.81 6.58
C ARG A 143 -18.14 11.47 5.96
N LEU A 144 -16.84 11.35 5.73
CA LEU A 144 -16.25 10.14 5.16
C LEU A 144 -16.32 8.98 6.15
N LYS A 145 -16.76 7.81 5.65
CA LYS A 145 -16.62 6.56 6.39
C LYS A 145 -15.13 6.27 6.61
N PRO A 146 -14.75 5.61 7.72
CA PRO A 146 -13.36 5.25 7.98
C PRO A 146 -12.72 4.49 6.80
N SER A 147 -13.43 3.56 6.17
CA SER A 147 -12.91 2.82 5.01
C SER A 147 -12.52 3.73 3.83
N HIS A 148 -13.34 4.75 3.53
CA HIS A 148 -13.05 5.73 2.46
C HIS A 148 -11.84 6.59 2.82
N GLN A 149 -11.78 7.05 4.08
CA GLN A 149 -10.66 7.84 4.55
C GLN A 149 -9.34 7.07 4.46
N HIS A 150 -9.32 5.81 4.90
CA HIS A 150 -8.12 4.99 4.79
C HIS A 150 -7.73 4.70 3.33
N TRP A 151 -8.70 4.42 2.47
CA TRP A 151 -8.44 4.27 1.03
C TRP A 151 -7.79 5.52 0.45
N LEU A 152 -8.30 6.72 0.76
CA LEU A 152 -7.72 7.99 0.33
C LEU A 152 -6.30 8.18 0.86
N ILE A 153 -6.02 7.83 2.13
CA ILE A 153 -4.67 7.90 2.69
C ILE A 153 -3.70 7.07 1.85
N LEU A 154 -4.09 5.85 1.47
CA LEU A 154 -3.25 4.96 0.67
C LEU A 154 -3.01 5.52 -0.74
N GLN A 155 -4.07 5.95 -1.43
CA GLN A 155 -3.95 6.51 -2.77
C GLN A 155 -3.10 7.78 -2.81
N LEU A 156 -3.25 8.65 -1.80
CA LEU A 156 -2.60 9.95 -1.79
C LEU A 156 -1.17 9.91 -1.27
N LYS A 157 -0.85 9.03 -0.32
CA LYS A 157 0.52 8.93 0.22
C LYS A 157 1.39 7.96 -0.55
N HIS A 158 0.80 6.91 -1.08
CA HIS A 158 1.53 5.77 -1.66
C HIS A 158 0.87 5.26 -2.95
N PRO A 159 0.66 6.13 -3.96
CA PRO A 159 0.02 5.75 -5.22
C PRO A 159 0.78 4.64 -5.95
N ASP A 160 2.10 4.66 -5.87
CA ASP A 160 3.02 3.65 -6.39
C ASP A 160 2.75 2.26 -5.80
N ARG A 161 2.60 2.18 -4.47
CA ARG A 161 2.37 0.92 -3.75
C ARG A 161 1.02 0.32 -4.12
N VAL A 162 -0.01 1.16 -4.22
CA VAL A 162 -1.36 0.72 -4.64
C VAL A 162 -1.35 0.26 -6.10
N TRP A 163 -0.67 0.98 -6.99
CA TRP A 163 -0.54 0.59 -8.39
C TRP A 163 0.15 -0.78 -8.54
N LEU A 164 1.28 -1.01 -7.86
CA LEU A 164 2.00 -2.28 -7.87
C LEU A 164 1.15 -3.43 -7.31
N HIS A 165 0.38 -3.19 -6.25
CA HIS A 165 -0.57 -4.18 -5.75
C HIS A 165 -1.67 -4.51 -6.78
N ASN A 166 -2.28 -3.49 -7.39
CA ASN A 166 -3.32 -3.68 -8.40
C ASN A 166 -2.80 -4.44 -9.64
N LEU A 167 -1.56 -4.19 -10.06
CA LEU A 167 -0.93 -4.90 -11.16
C LEU A 167 -0.79 -6.40 -10.84
N ARG A 168 -0.28 -6.73 -9.64
CA ARG A 168 -0.21 -8.11 -9.15
C ARG A 168 -1.59 -8.76 -9.12
N ALA A 169 -2.57 -8.11 -8.51
CA ALA A 169 -3.94 -8.62 -8.41
C ALA A 169 -4.60 -8.90 -9.78
N ARG A 170 -4.31 -8.08 -10.80
CA ARG A 170 -4.83 -8.26 -12.17
C ARG A 170 -4.21 -9.46 -12.88
N GLN A 171 -2.90 -9.69 -12.72
CA GLN A 171 -2.20 -10.84 -13.31
C GLN A 171 -2.76 -12.20 -12.82
N HIS A 172 -3.45 -12.22 -11.66
CA HIS A 172 -4.05 -13.42 -11.09
C HIS A 172 -5.46 -13.74 -11.59
N ARG A 173 -6.09 -12.88 -12.40
CA ARG A 173 -7.45 -13.11 -12.95
C ARG A 173 -7.49 -13.73 -14.35
N GLY A 174 -6.34 -14.09 -14.92
CA GLY A 174 -6.23 -14.78 -16.22
C GLY A 174 -5.79 -16.24 -16.07
N ASN A 175 -6.27 -17.11 -16.97
CA ASN A 175 -5.85 -18.52 -17.08
C ASN A 175 -4.37 -18.69 -17.54
N ASP A 176 -3.65 -17.60 -17.80
CA ASP A 176 -2.34 -17.62 -18.48
C ASP A 176 -1.13 -17.78 -17.54
N PHE A 177 -1.32 -17.96 -16.23
CA PHE A 177 -0.19 -18.06 -15.29
C PHE A 177 0.62 -19.37 -15.40
N MET A 178 0.26 -20.28 -16.32
CA MET A 178 1.06 -21.49 -16.62
C MET A 178 2.12 -21.30 -17.71
N LYS A 179 2.38 -20.08 -18.21
CA LYS A 179 3.45 -19.85 -19.21
C LYS A 179 4.15 -18.50 -19.08
N VAL A 180 5.09 -18.35 -18.14
CA VAL A 180 6.20 -17.40 -18.35
C VAL A 180 7.48 -17.92 -17.67
N PRO A 181 8.59 -18.15 -18.38
CA PRO A 181 9.88 -18.42 -17.77
C PRO A 181 10.45 -17.13 -17.17
N PHE A 182 10.99 -17.23 -15.95
CA PHE A 182 11.66 -16.14 -15.25
C PHE A 182 13.01 -15.81 -15.91
N ALA A 183 13.18 -14.58 -16.39
CA ALA A 183 14.49 -14.04 -16.71
C ALA A 183 15.04 -13.26 -15.50
N ASN A 184 16.27 -13.60 -15.10
CA ASN A 184 17.01 -12.96 -14.01
C ASN A 184 17.32 -11.49 -14.33
N SER A 185 17.51 -10.70 -13.26
CA SER A 185 17.90 -9.30 -13.32
C SER A 185 19.19 -9.09 -14.14
N SER A 186 19.05 -8.48 -15.32
CA SER A 186 20.07 -7.68 -16.03
C SER A 186 19.60 -7.21 -17.42
N ALA A 187 18.44 -7.65 -17.92
CA ALA A 187 17.91 -7.22 -19.21
C ALA A 187 16.71 -6.28 -19.09
N LEU A 188 16.95 -5.02 -18.69
CA LEU A 188 16.00 -3.91 -18.93
C LEU A 188 16.39 -3.05 -20.15
N SER A 189 17.34 -3.53 -20.98
CA SER A 189 17.81 -2.78 -22.15
C SER A 189 17.46 -3.40 -23.50
N GLN A 190 16.95 -4.63 -23.57
CA GLN A 190 16.68 -5.27 -24.87
C GLN A 190 15.55 -6.29 -24.78
N LEU A 191 14.34 -5.94 -25.21
CA LEU A 191 13.40 -6.93 -25.77
C LEU A 191 12.58 -6.33 -26.93
N PRO A 192 12.21 -7.14 -27.95
CA PRO A 192 11.76 -6.68 -29.24
C PRO A 192 10.25 -6.47 -29.33
N VAL A 193 9.87 -5.56 -30.22
CA VAL A 193 8.50 -5.27 -30.66
C VAL A 193 7.94 -6.49 -31.41
N PHE A 194 6.81 -7.03 -30.96
CA PHE A 194 5.86 -7.72 -31.84
C PHE A 194 4.43 -7.27 -31.54
N LEU A 195 3.79 -6.83 -32.61
CA LEU A 195 2.50 -6.16 -32.72
C LEU A 195 1.37 -7.15 -33.06
N ASN A 196 0.13 -6.68 -32.82
CA ASN A 196 -1.19 -7.11 -33.32
C ASN A 196 -1.89 -8.25 -32.57
N SER A 197 -3.19 -8.22 -32.23
CA SER A 197 -4.33 -7.32 -32.46
C SER A 197 -5.44 -7.80 -31.47
N LEU A 198 -6.15 -7.00 -30.68
CA LEU A 198 -7.28 -6.14 -31.03
C LEU A 198 -7.63 -5.24 -29.81
N ALA A 199 -7.64 -3.93 -30.05
CA ALA A 199 -8.47 -2.90 -29.41
C ALA A 199 -8.67 -2.90 -27.87
N ILE A 200 -7.64 -2.49 -27.12
CA ILE A 200 -7.82 -1.57 -25.97
C ILE A 200 -6.69 -0.55 -26.04
N THR A 201 -7.03 0.67 -26.43
CA THR A 201 -6.12 1.81 -26.54
C THR A 201 -5.60 2.26 -25.17
N ASP A 202 -4.32 2.61 -25.16
CA ASP A 202 -3.61 3.45 -24.19
C ASP A 202 -2.91 2.77 -23.00
N THR A 203 -1.91 1.93 -23.32
CA THR A 203 -0.75 1.66 -22.46
C THR A 203 0.26 2.81 -22.57
N ALA A 204 0.01 3.90 -21.84
CA ALA A 204 1.05 4.76 -21.35
C ALA A 204 1.26 4.42 -19.87
N VAL A 205 2.50 4.19 -19.43
CA VAL A 205 2.83 4.32 -18.00
C VAL A 205 2.46 5.76 -17.66
N PRO A 206 1.45 6.03 -16.81
CA PRO A 206 1.11 7.40 -16.49
C PRO A 206 2.35 8.04 -15.85
N PRO A 207 2.67 9.30 -16.19
CA PRO A 207 3.84 9.99 -15.65
C PRO A 207 3.80 9.86 -14.13
N ILE A 208 4.93 9.46 -13.55
CA ILE A 208 5.15 9.22 -12.11
C ILE A 208 4.33 10.22 -11.32
N HIS A 209 3.15 9.79 -10.82
CA HIS A 209 2.08 10.69 -10.41
C HIS A 209 2.63 11.67 -9.38
N ALA A 210 2.66 12.95 -9.75
CA ALA A 210 3.01 14.01 -8.83
C ALA A 210 2.09 13.86 -7.59
N PRO A 211 2.60 14.01 -6.36
CA PRO A 211 1.82 13.83 -5.12
C PRO A 211 0.58 14.74 -5.01
N PHE A 212 0.37 15.61 -5.99
CA PHE A 212 -0.70 16.59 -6.11
C PHE A 212 -1.72 16.26 -7.23
N THR A 213 -1.64 15.12 -7.92
CA THR A 213 -2.67 14.76 -8.90
C THR A 213 -3.99 14.40 -8.19
N PRO A 214 -5.14 14.95 -8.64
CA PRO A 214 -6.45 14.59 -8.09
C PRO A 214 -6.80 13.11 -8.28
N VAL A 215 -7.23 12.46 -7.21
CA VAL A 215 -7.73 11.08 -7.19
C VAL A 215 -9.26 11.10 -7.12
N HIS A 216 -9.92 10.48 -8.10
CA HIS A 216 -11.37 10.34 -8.11
C HIS A 216 -11.83 9.21 -7.16
N HIS A 217 -12.75 9.52 -6.25
CA HIS A 217 -13.38 8.53 -5.39
C HIS A 217 -14.76 8.13 -5.95
N SER A 218 -14.90 6.88 -6.38
CA SER A 218 -16.08 6.39 -7.10
C SER A 218 -17.40 6.49 -6.32
N VAL A 219 -17.36 6.40 -4.98
CA VAL A 219 -18.54 6.50 -4.10
C VAL A 219 -18.97 7.94 -3.85
N THR A 220 -18.06 8.83 -3.42
CA THR A 220 -18.39 10.23 -3.14
C THR A 220 -18.50 11.09 -4.39
N LYS A 221 -18.02 10.60 -5.55
CA LYS A 221 -17.99 11.31 -6.84
C LYS A 221 -17.16 12.61 -6.80
N GLN A 222 -16.24 12.69 -5.83
CA GLN A 222 -15.36 13.84 -5.62
C GLN A 222 -13.92 13.49 -6.00
N TYR A 223 -13.12 14.51 -6.28
CA TYR A 223 -11.68 14.40 -6.50
C TYR A 223 -10.93 14.92 -5.27
N TYR A 224 -9.87 14.22 -4.87
CA TYR A 224 -9.07 14.58 -3.70
C TYR A 224 -7.58 14.63 -4.04
N ARG A 225 -6.82 15.53 -3.43
CA ARG A 225 -5.36 15.55 -3.53
C ARG A 225 -4.69 16.07 -2.27
N GLN A 226 -3.38 15.84 -2.15
CA GLN A 226 -2.57 16.60 -1.20
C GLN A 226 -2.37 18.03 -1.70
N LEU A 227 -2.14 18.95 -0.77
CA LEU A 227 -1.75 20.32 -1.06
C LEU A 227 -0.23 20.45 -1.03
N SER A 228 0.32 21.29 -1.90
CA SER A 228 1.72 21.70 -1.82
C SER A 228 1.98 22.55 -0.57
N ALA A 229 3.25 22.78 -0.23
CA ALA A 229 3.59 23.62 0.91
C ALA A 229 3.11 25.07 0.71
N GLU A 230 3.21 25.58 -0.53
CA GLU A 230 2.77 26.92 -0.92
C GLU A 230 1.25 27.04 -0.84
N GLU A 231 0.52 26.06 -1.37
CA GLU A 231 -0.95 26.03 -1.29
C GLU A 231 -1.41 25.93 0.16
N ALA A 232 -0.81 25.04 0.95
CA ALA A 232 -1.11 24.93 2.38
C ALA A 232 -0.85 26.24 3.13
N ALA A 233 0.23 26.95 2.81
CA ALA A 233 0.55 28.25 3.39
C ALA A 233 -0.49 29.32 3.01
N ALA A 234 -0.98 29.31 1.76
CA ALA A 234 -2.04 30.22 1.31
C ALA A 234 -3.35 30.07 2.10
N PHE A 235 -3.65 28.87 2.61
CA PHE A 235 -4.78 28.60 3.50
C PHE A 235 -4.44 28.71 5.01
N GLY A 236 -3.22 29.14 5.37
CA GLY A 236 -2.79 29.27 6.76
C GLY A 236 -2.52 27.94 7.48
N PHE A 237 -2.36 26.84 6.75
CA PHE A 237 -2.07 25.51 7.28
C PHE A 237 -0.56 25.32 7.51
N THR A 238 0.09 26.22 8.24
CA THR A 238 1.53 26.11 8.52
C THR A 238 1.82 25.29 9.78
N SER A 239 2.87 24.47 9.71
CA SER A 239 3.41 23.73 10.86
C SER A 239 3.97 24.72 11.90
N PRO A 240 3.84 24.45 13.23
CA PRO A 240 4.31 25.33 14.30
C PRO A 240 5.79 25.75 14.20
N THR A 241 6.58 25.04 13.40
CA THR A 241 8.01 25.27 13.19
C THR A 241 8.32 26.61 12.49
N ILE A 242 7.45 27.09 11.58
CA ILE A 242 7.65 28.36 10.85
C ILE A 242 7.47 29.57 11.79
N ARG A 243 6.52 29.50 12.73
CA ARG A 243 6.34 30.54 13.78
C ARG A 243 7.60 30.75 14.65
N LYS A 244 8.48 29.75 14.75
CA LYS A 244 9.72 29.82 15.54
C LYS A 244 10.87 30.49 14.76
N GLN A 245 10.86 30.42 13.42
CA GLN A 245 11.85 31.06 12.55
C GLN A 245 11.55 32.56 12.41
N GLU A 246 10.28 32.94 12.21
CA GLU A 246 9.87 34.34 12.08
C GLU A 246 10.10 35.15 13.37
N ARG A 247 9.86 34.55 14.54
CA ARG A 247 10.16 35.19 15.84
C ARG A 247 11.65 35.41 16.11
N ARG A 248 12.55 34.74 15.38
CA ARG A 248 14.01 34.92 15.49
C ARG A 248 14.56 35.96 14.53
N ILE A 249 13.80 36.38 13.53
CA ILE A 249 14.21 37.40 12.55
C ILE A 249 13.63 38.78 12.95
N SER A 250 12.59 38.82 13.77
CA SER A 250 12.01 40.05 14.35
C SER A 250 12.55 40.42 15.74
N GLN A 251 13.68 39.85 16.17
CA GLN A 251 14.44 40.25 17.37
C GLN A 251 15.86 40.62 16.97
#